data_AF-A0A2E6ZVE6-F1
#
_entry.id   AF-A0A2E6ZVE6-F1
#
_cell.length_a   1.000
_cell.length_b   1.000
_cell.length_c   1.000
_cell.angle_alpha   90.00
_cell.angle_beta   90.00
_cell.angle_gamma   90.00
#
_symmetry.space_group_name_H-M   'P 1'
#
loop_
_entity.id
_entity.type
_entity.pdbx_description
1 polymer ?
#
loop_
_entity_poly.entity_id
_entity_poly.type
_entity_poly.pdbx_seq_one_letter_code
_entity_poly.pdbx_strand_id
1 'polypeptide(L)'
;MKNKQPPRKLLPEVNRQIDVIRRRMDKIDARLVALLNERARCAQDIGELKDQVDMEVYQPSREIEVLAHVRDENLGPLNGDAITRLFERIIEEARRLERTPK
;
A
#
# COMPACT_ATOMS: atom_id res chain seq x y z
N MET A 1 -26.42 -39.57 -18.10
CA MET A 1 -25.13 -40.06 -18.65
C MET A 1 -23.99 -39.23 -18.06
N LYS A 2 -23.12 -39.88 -17.27
CA LYS A 2 -21.76 -39.51 -16.80
C LYS A 2 -21.48 -38.02 -16.51
N ASN A 3 -21.70 -37.62 -15.25
CA ASN A 3 -21.05 -36.46 -14.64
C ASN A 3 -19.54 -36.75 -14.54
N LYS A 4 -18.73 -36.28 -15.50
CA LYS A 4 -17.26 -36.38 -15.43
C LYS A 4 -16.74 -35.17 -14.65
N GLN A 5 -16.62 -35.31 -13.33
CA GLN A 5 -15.84 -34.37 -12.53
C GLN A 5 -14.41 -34.29 -13.12
N PRO A 6 -13.83 -33.10 -13.33
CA PRO A 6 -12.47 -32.98 -13.84
C PRO A 6 -11.45 -33.65 -12.90
N PRO A 7 -10.31 -34.15 -13.41
CA PRO A 7 -9.31 -34.83 -12.59
C PRO A 7 -8.73 -33.89 -11.52
N ARG A 8 -8.62 -34.38 -10.28
CA ARG A 8 -8.04 -33.63 -9.15
C ARG A 8 -6.55 -33.39 -9.42
N LYS A 9 -6.09 -32.14 -9.31
CA LYS A 9 -4.67 -31.79 -9.47
C LYS A 9 -3.81 -32.52 -8.42
N LEU A 10 -2.61 -32.94 -8.82
CA LEU A 10 -1.63 -33.57 -7.94
C LEU A 10 -0.95 -32.53 -7.04
N LEU A 11 -0.60 -32.90 -5.81
CA LEU A 11 0.06 -32.00 -4.84
C LEU A 11 1.33 -31.31 -5.39
N PRO A 12 2.26 -31.99 -6.08
CA PRO A 12 3.45 -31.32 -6.64
C PRO A 12 3.10 -30.24 -7.68
N GLU A 13 2.01 -30.43 -8.45
CA GLU A 13 1.58 -29.46 -9.44
C GLU A 13 0.95 -28.23 -8.78
N VAL A 14 0.15 -28.43 -7.73
CA VAL A 14 -0.41 -27.33 -6.94
C VAL A 14 0.71 -26.51 -6.30
N ASN A 15 1.73 -27.17 -5.72
CA ASN A 15 2.87 -26.49 -5.11
C ASN A 15 3.65 -25.65 -6.13
N ARG A 16 3.91 -26.18 -7.33
CA ARG A 16 4.54 -25.41 -8.41
C ARG A 16 3.75 -24.15 -8.77
N GLN A 17 2.42 -24.24 -8.86
CA GLN A 17 1.56 -23.09 -9.14
C GLN A 17 1.59 -22.05 -8.02
N ILE A 18 1.59 -22.49 -6.76
CA ILE A 18 1.75 -21.61 -5.58
C ILE A 18 3.09 -20.87 -5.66
N ASP A 19 4.19 -21.57 -5.96
CA ASP A 19 5.51 -20.96 -6.00
C ASP A 19 5.65 -19.93 -7.13
N VAL A 20 4.99 -20.16 -8.28
CA VAL A 20 4.90 -19.16 -9.36
C VAL A 20 4.17 -17.91 -8.87
N ILE A 21 3.06 -18.07 -8.14
CA ILE A 21 2.29 -16.94 -7.59
C ILE A 21 3.11 -16.19 -6.55
N ARG A 22 3.79 -16.89 -5.64
CA ARG A 22 4.66 -16.27 -4.62
C ARG A 22 5.79 -15.45 -5.24
N ARG A 23 6.48 -15.98 -6.26
CA ARG A 23 7.49 -15.21 -6.99
C ARG A 23 6.93 -13.96 -7.67
N ARG A 24 5.67 -13.98 -8.08
CA ARG A 24 4.99 -12.78 -8.59
C ARG A 24 4.68 -11.81 -7.44
N MET A 25 4.26 -12.30 -6.27
CA MET A 25 4.06 -11.48 -5.07
C MET A 25 5.36 -10.79 -4.67
N ASP A 26 6.49 -11.50 -4.58
CA ASP A 26 7.78 -10.90 -4.20
C ASP A 26 8.16 -9.70 -5.10
N LYS A 27 7.87 -9.79 -6.41
CA LYS A 27 8.09 -8.69 -7.37
C LYS A 27 7.14 -7.52 -7.15
N ILE A 28 5.90 -7.79 -6.78
CA ILE A 28 4.92 -6.76 -6.44
C ILE A 28 5.33 -6.08 -5.13
N ASP A 29 5.73 -6.85 -4.13
CA ASP A 29 6.15 -6.35 -2.83
C ASP A 29 7.36 -5.43 -2.95
N ALA A 30 8.35 -5.78 -3.78
CA ALA A 30 9.48 -4.91 -4.08
C ALA A 30 9.05 -3.56 -4.70
N ARG A 31 8.05 -3.57 -5.58
CA ARG A 31 7.49 -2.34 -6.17
C ARG A 31 6.70 -1.53 -5.16
N LEU A 32 5.92 -2.19 -4.30
CA LEU A 32 5.20 -1.53 -3.21
C LEU A 32 6.18 -0.83 -2.26
N VAL A 33 7.25 -1.50 -1.85
CA VAL A 33 8.30 -0.90 -1.02
C VAL A 33 8.92 0.32 -1.71
N ALA A 34 9.23 0.23 -3.02
CA ALA A 34 9.77 1.36 -3.76
C ALA A 34 8.80 2.56 -3.81
N LEU A 35 7.51 2.33 -4.06
CA LEU A 35 6.48 3.37 -4.11
C LEU A 35 6.21 3.99 -2.73
N LEU A 36 6.17 3.18 -1.67
CA LEU A 36 6.04 3.66 -0.30
C LEU A 36 7.22 4.55 0.08
N ASN A 37 8.42 4.13 -0.33
CA ASN A 37 9.65 4.89 -0.16
C ASN A 37 9.59 6.24 -0.88
N GLU A 38 9.18 6.26 -2.14
CA GLU A 38 8.99 7.49 -2.92
C GLU A 38 7.97 8.42 -2.25
N ARG A 39 6.81 7.89 -1.85
CA ARG A 39 5.78 8.66 -1.13
C ARG A 39 6.31 9.25 0.19
N ALA A 40 7.13 8.50 0.92
CA ALA A 40 7.75 8.97 2.16
C ALA A 40 8.75 10.11 1.91
N ARG A 41 9.51 10.08 0.81
CA ARG A 41 10.37 11.20 0.39
C ARG A 41 9.57 12.46 0.13
N CYS A 42 8.46 12.36 -0.60
CA CYS A 42 7.58 13.51 -0.81
C CYS A 42 7.07 14.11 0.52
N ALA A 43 6.74 13.27 1.50
CA ALA A 43 6.34 13.74 2.83
C ALA A 43 7.50 14.44 3.56
N GLN A 44 8.72 13.88 3.50
CA GLN A 44 9.90 14.53 4.06
C GLN A 44 10.17 15.90 3.43
N ASP A 45 10.12 16.02 2.11
CA ASP A 45 10.32 17.27 1.40
C ASP A 45 9.26 18.32 1.81
N ILE A 46 8.00 17.89 1.97
CA ILE A 46 6.93 18.75 2.50
C ILE A 46 7.21 19.16 3.95
N GLY A 47 7.69 18.24 4.79
CA GLY A 47 8.09 18.50 6.16
C GLY A 47 9.20 19.56 6.25
N GLU A 48 10.23 19.46 5.41
CA GLU A 48 11.32 20.44 5.34
C GLU A 48 10.82 21.83 4.91
N LEU A 49 9.88 21.90 3.96
CA LEU A 49 9.26 23.17 3.55
C LEU A 49 8.36 23.77 4.66
N LYS A 50 7.65 22.93 5.42
CA LYS A 50 6.82 23.38 6.55
C LYS A 50 7.67 23.93 7.69
N ASP A 51 8.79 23.29 7.99
CA ASP A 51 9.73 23.71 9.04
C ASP A 51 10.31 25.11 8.75
N GLN A 52 10.62 25.40 7.48
CA GLN A 52 11.11 26.72 7.04
C GLN A 52 10.15 27.88 7.35
N VAL A 53 8.86 27.60 7.53
CA VAL A 53 7.82 28.60 7.78
C VAL A 53 7.06 28.36 9.09
N ASP A 54 7.60 27.52 10.00
CA ASP A 54 6.98 27.15 11.28
C ASP A 54 5.53 26.66 11.15
N MET A 55 5.25 25.90 10.07
CA MET A 55 3.93 25.34 9.80
C MET A 55 3.74 23.99 10.47
N GLU A 56 2.57 23.77 11.07
CA GLU A 56 2.24 22.49 11.68
C GLU A 56 2.31 21.32 10.68
N VAL A 57 3.00 20.26 11.12
CA VAL A 57 3.12 19.01 10.37
C VAL A 57 1.75 18.33 10.23
N TYR A 58 0.96 18.30 11.31
CA TYR A 58 -0.33 17.63 11.35
C TYR A 58 -1.43 18.49 10.71
N GLN A 59 -1.99 18.00 9.60
CA GLN A 59 -3.04 18.70 8.85
C GLN A 59 -4.21 17.74 8.55
N PRO A 60 -5.21 17.64 9.45
CA PRO A 60 -6.30 16.65 9.34
C PRO A 60 -7.09 16.74 8.03
N SER A 61 -7.33 17.96 7.54
CA SER A 61 -8.02 18.20 6.26
C SER A 61 -7.30 17.50 5.10
N ARG A 62 -5.97 17.60 5.08
CA ARG A 62 -5.16 16.97 4.03
C ARG A 62 -5.22 15.44 4.11
N GLU A 63 -5.31 14.87 5.30
CA GLU A 63 -5.44 13.42 5.45
C GLU A 63 -6.78 12.91 4.94
N ILE A 64 -7.87 13.64 5.20
CA ILE A 64 -9.20 13.32 4.67
C ILE A 64 -9.19 13.33 3.14
N GLU A 65 -8.55 14.32 2.52
CA GLU A 65 -8.41 14.40 1.06
C GLU A 65 -7.63 13.21 0.50
N VAL A 66 -6.52 12.84 1.14
CA VAL A 66 -5.72 11.67 0.72
C VAL A 66 -6.54 10.39 0.82
N LEU A 67 -7.28 10.19 1.92
CA LEU A 67 -8.12 9.01 2.12
C LEU A 67 -9.30 8.94 1.15
N ALA A 68 -9.91 10.09 0.81
CA ALA A 68 -10.94 10.15 -0.23
C ALA A 68 -10.36 9.76 -1.60
N HIS A 69 -9.25 10.38 -1.99
CA HIS A 69 -8.61 10.12 -3.28
C HIS A 69 -8.26 8.64 -3.47
N VAL A 70 -7.64 8.00 -2.48
CA VAL A 70 -7.22 6.59 -2.61
C VAL A 70 -8.40 5.62 -2.62
N ARG A 71 -9.54 6.00 -2.03
CA ARG A 71 -10.78 5.23 -2.15
C ARG A 71 -11.38 5.35 -3.53
N ASP A 72 -11.32 6.52 -4.14
CA ASP A 72 -11.84 6.75 -5.49
C ASP A 72 -10.99 6.02 -6.55
N GLU A 73 -9.67 5.96 -6.36
CA GLU A 73 -8.75 5.20 -7.23
C GLU A 73 -8.85 3.67 -7.04
N ASN A 74 -9.53 3.19 -6.00
CA ASN A 74 -9.59 1.77 -5.69
C ASN A 74 -10.64 1.04 -6.56
N LEU A 75 -10.16 0.32 -7.58
CA LEU A 75 -10.98 -0.55 -8.43
C LEU A 75 -11.10 -2.00 -7.92
N GLY A 76 -10.68 -2.26 -6.67
CA GLY A 76 -10.65 -3.58 -6.06
C GLY A 76 -9.37 -4.37 -6.36
N PRO A 77 -9.26 -5.63 -5.87
CA PRO A 77 -10.28 -6.42 -5.19
C PRO A 77 -10.44 -6.11 -3.69
N LEU A 78 -9.60 -5.23 -3.12
CA LEU A 78 -9.79 -4.75 -1.76
C LEU A 78 -10.99 -3.82 -1.69
N ASN A 79 -11.77 -3.89 -0.60
CA ASN A 79 -12.84 -2.91 -0.39
C ASN A 79 -12.25 -1.56 0.04
N GLY A 80 -13.05 -0.49 -0.09
CA GLY A 80 -12.61 0.87 0.25
C GLY A 80 -12.10 0.97 1.69
N ASP A 81 -12.74 0.30 2.64
CA ASP A 81 -12.32 0.34 4.05
C ASP A 81 -10.94 -0.30 4.27
N ALA A 82 -10.61 -1.37 3.53
CA ALA A 82 -9.28 -1.96 3.59
C ALA A 82 -8.22 -1.01 3.05
N ILE A 83 -8.51 -0.29 1.96
CA ILE A 83 -7.63 0.75 1.44
C ILE A 83 -7.46 1.88 2.44
N THR A 84 -8.54 2.37 3.05
CA THR A 84 -8.49 3.39 4.11
C THR A 84 -7.53 2.99 5.21
N ARG A 85 -7.69 1.79 5.80
CA ARG A 85 -6.84 1.31 6.91
C ARG A 85 -5.36 1.21 6.52
N LEU A 86 -5.07 0.79 5.28
CA LEU A 86 -3.69 0.73 4.79
C LEU A 86 -3.11 2.14 4.67
N PHE A 87 -3.84 3.07 4.08
CA PHE A 87 -3.38 4.44 3.90
C PHE A 87 -3.26 5.23 5.21
N GLU A 88 -4.12 4.98 6.20
CA GLU A 88 -3.95 5.53 7.55
C GLU A 88 -2.58 5.19 8.14
N ARG A 89 -2.15 3.92 8.01
CA ARG A 89 -0.82 3.48 8.47
C ARG A 89 0.30 4.12 7.66
N ILE A 90 0.14 4.24 6.35
CA ILE A 90 1.14 4.89 5.49
C ILE A 90 1.28 6.39 5.86
N ILE A 91 0.18 7.09 6.10
CA ILE A 91 0.19 8.50 6.53
C ILE A 91 0.84 8.61 7.93
N GLU A 92 0.49 7.71 8.86
CA GLU A 92 1.07 7.69 10.20
C GLU A 92 2.59 7.54 10.19
N GLU A 93 3.12 6.60 9.42
CA GLU A 93 4.57 6.40 9.30
C GLU A 93 5.26 7.58 8.60
N ALA A 94 4.62 8.19 7.60
CA ALA A 94 5.15 9.38 6.95
C ALA A 94 5.27 10.56 7.93
N ARG A 95 4.25 10.82 8.76
CA ARG A 95 4.31 11.86 9.80
C ARG A 95 5.40 11.62 10.84
N ARG A 96 5.69 10.35 11.17
CA ARG A 96 6.78 10.01 12.11
C ARG A 96 8.15 10.43 11.54
N LEU A 97 8.35 10.27 10.23
CA LEU A 97 9.56 10.73 9.55
C LEU A 97 9.67 12.24 9.54
N GLU A 98 8.58 12.97 9.31
CA GLU A 98 8.55 14.45 9.35
C GLU A 98 8.86 15.02 10.75
N ARG A 99 8.53 14.28 11.82
CA ARG A 99 8.75 14.69 13.22
C ARG A 99 10.13 14.33 13.77
N THR A 100 10.93 13.56 13.06
CA THR A 100 12.25 13.14 13.54
C THR A 100 13.27 14.21 13.14
N PRO A 101 13.77 15.05 14.08
CA PRO A 101 14.80 16.02 13.76
C PRO A 101 16.05 15.29 13.25
N LYS A 102 16.67 15.82 12.18
CA LYS A 102 17.98 15.35 11.71
C LYS A 102 19.07 15.69 12.71
#